data_AF-A0A519MSH6-F1
#
_entry.id   AF-A0A519MSH6-F1
#
_cell.length_a   1.000
_cell.length_b   1.000
_cell.length_c   1.000
_cell.angle_alpha   90.00
_cell.angle_beta   90.00
_cell.angle_gamma   90.00
#
_symmetry.space_group_name_H-M   'P 1'
#
loop_
_entity.id
_entity.type
_entity.pdbx_description
1 polymer ?
#
loop_
_entity_poly.entity_id
_entity_poly.type
_entity_poly.pdbx_seq_one_letter_code
_entity_poly.pdbx_strand_id
1 'polypeptide(L)'
;MMKKILFLLLSLVSCSILAQKPINTYSVQGWWGPASPPYSPVVENDKSIVFRFKAKSAKSVKLLFGEWDIKPIQMQKDTAG
;
A
#
# COMPACT_ATOMS: atom_id res chain seq x y z
N MET A 1 1.42 -21.27 47.22
CA MET A 1 0.84 -20.03 46.67
C MET A 1 1.91 -19.10 46.08
N MET A 2 3.04 -18.87 46.77
CA MET A 2 4.13 -17.97 46.33
C MET A 2 4.76 -18.31 44.96
N LYS A 3 4.91 -19.60 44.61
CA LYS A 3 5.46 -20.01 43.30
C LYS A 3 4.59 -19.59 42.11
N LYS A 4 3.26 -19.51 42.29
CA LYS A 4 2.32 -19.07 41.24
C LYS A 4 2.40 -17.56 41.02
N ILE A 5 2.61 -16.80 42.09
CA ILE A 5 2.79 -15.34 42.05
C ILE A 5 4.12 -15.00 41.36
N LEU A 6 5.19 -15.76 41.65
CA LEU A 6 6.48 -15.59 41.00
C LEU A 6 6.41 -15.88 39.49
N PHE A 7 5.68 -16.93 39.09
CA PHE A 7 5.45 -17.23 37.67
C PHE A 7 4.66 -16.13 36.95
N LEU A 8 3.65 -15.56 37.60
CA LEU A 8 2.84 -14.48 37.04
C LEU A 8 3.65 -13.18 36.88
N LEU A 9 4.50 -12.86 37.86
CA LEU A 9 5.41 -11.71 37.78
C LEU A 9 6.42 -11.89 36.64
N LEU A 10 6.95 -13.10 36.46
CA LEU A 10 7.92 -13.39 35.39
C LEU A 10 7.29 -13.31 33.98
N SER A 11 6.03 -13.70 33.82
CA SER A 11 5.31 -13.57 32.54
C SER A 11 4.97 -12.12 32.19
N LEU A 12 4.70 -11.28 33.19
CA LEU A 12 4.38 -9.86 32.97
C LEU A 12 5.59 -9.05 32.51
N VAL A 13 6.81 -9.40 32.97
CA VAL A 13 8.05 -8.72 32.57
C VAL A 13 8.42 -9.02 31.12
N SER A 14 8.13 -10.22 30.61
CA SER A 14 8.51 -10.65 29.27
C SER A 14 7.62 -10.08 28.15
N CYS A 15 6.35 -9.75 28.44
CA CYS A 15 5.45 -9.10 27.47
C CYS A 15 5.81 -7.63 27.16
N SER A 16 6.42 -6.91 28.10
CA SER A 16 6.72 -5.48 27.95
C SER A 16 7.81 -5.19 26.92
N ILE A 17 8.69 -6.16 26.63
CA ILE A 17 9.88 -5.97 25.79
C ILE A 17 9.54 -5.96 24.29
N LEU A 18 8.44 -6.59 23.88
CA LEU A 18 8.03 -6.67 22.47
C LEU A 18 7.17 -5.48 22.01
N ALA A 19 6.39 -4.87 22.91
CA ALA A 19 5.49 -3.77 22.58
C ALA A 19 6.20 -2.41 22.36
N GLN A 20 7.45 -2.27 22.80
CA GLN A 20 8.17 -1.00 22.79
C GLN A 20 9.13 -0.82 21.60
N LYS A 21 9.30 -1.84 20.75
CA LYS A 21 10.11 -1.66 19.54
C LYS A 21 9.25 -0.99 18.46
N PRO A 22 9.60 0.23 18.02
CA PRO A 22 8.92 0.84 16.89
C PRO A 22 9.17 -0.05 15.67
N ILE A 23 8.17 -0.82 15.26
CA ILE A 23 8.20 -1.51 13.98
C ILE A 23 7.87 -0.43 12.97
N ASN A 24 8.84 -0.08 12.12
CA ASN A 24 8.58 0.82 11.01
C ASN A 24 7.61 0.11 10.04
N THR A 25 6.32 0.44 10.13
CA THR A 25 5.26 -0.12 9.29
C THR A 25 5.18 0.54 7.92
N TYR A 26 5.97 1.58 7.66
CA TYR A 26 5.99 2.28 6.38
C TYR A 26 7.33 2.04 5.67
N SER A 27 7.28 1.34 4.54
CA SER A 27 8.41 1.26 3.63
C SER A 27 8.37 2.46 2.69
N VAL A 28 9.41 3.28 2.73
CA VAL A 28 9.69 4.29 1.70
C VAL A 28 10.54 3.71 0.55
N GLN A 29 10.96 2.45 0.66
CA GLN A 29 11.70 1.74 -0.37
C GLN A 29 10.81 1.63 -1.64
N GLY A 30 11.23 2.31 -2.72
CA GLY A 30 10.48 2.36 -3.98
C GLY A 30 9.49 3.52 -4.10
N TRP A 31 9.41 4.42 -3.11
CA TRP A 31 8.60 5.63 -3.16
C TRP A 31 9.27 6.76 -3.97
N TRP A 32 10.60 6.75 -4.01
CA TRP A 32 11.40 7.63 -4.84
C TRP A 32 12.02 6.84 -6.00
N GLY A 33 11.98 7.43 -7.20
CA GLY A 33 12.52 6.85 -8.41
C GLY A 33 11.65 7.20 -9.61
N PRO A 34 12.21 7.26 -10.83
CA PRO A 34 11.40 7.43 -12.02
C PRO A 34 10.42 6.25 -12.11
N ALA A 35 9.14 6.53 -12.38
CA ALA A 35 8.16 5.46 -12.60
C ALA A 35 8.70 4.51 -13.68
N SER A 36 8.65 3.21 -13.43
CA SER A 36 9.10 2.25 -14.45
C SER A 36 8.17 2.36 -15.67
N PRO A 37 8.71 2.37 -16.90
CA PRO A 37 7.88 2.36 -18.09
C PRO A 37 6.88 1.21 -18.09
N PRO A 38 5.69 1.42 -18.68
CA PRO A 38 5.26 2.66 -19.30
C PRO A 38 4.79 3.72 -18.27
N TYR A 39 5.24 4.96 -18.45
CA TYR A 39 4.91 6.09 -17.56
C TYR A 39 3.41 6.38 -17.56
N SER A 40 2.91 6.95 -16.46
CA SER A 40 1.51 7.34 -16.30
C SER A 40 1.39 8.61 -15.46
N PRO A 41 0.50 9.55 -15.82
CA PRO A 41 -0.27 9.56 -17.07
C PRO A 41 0.60 9.86 -18.30
N VAL A 42 0.14 9.42 -19.48
CA VAL A 42 0.76 9.74 -20.78
C VAL A 42 -0.27 10.37 -21.69
N VAL A 43 0.11 11.42 -22.40
CA VAL A 43 -0.68 12.00 -23.48
C VAL A 43 -0.23 11.34 -24.79
N GLU A 44 -1.14 10.62 -25.43
CA GLU A 44 -0.89 9.95 -26.72
C GLU A 44 -1.02 10.95 -27.89
N ASN A 45 -0.55 10.57 -29.08
CA ASN A 45 -0.57 11.44 -30.27
C ASN A 45 -1.98 11.83 -30.73
N ASP A 46 -2.98 11.00 -30.41
CA ASP A 46 -4.39 11.27 -30.67
C ASP A 46 -5.03 12.24 -29.66
N LYS A 47 -4.21 12.81 -28.76
CA LYS A 47 -4.59 13.71 -27.66
C LYS A 47 -5.38 13.03 -26.55
N SER A 48 -5.44 11.70 -26.52
CA SER A 48 -5.98 10.95 -25.38
C SER A 48 -5.00 10.95 -24.20
N ILE A 49 -5.53 10.83 -22.98
CA ILE A 49 -4.72 10.67 -21.76
C ILE A 49 -4.89 9.22 -21.28
N VAL A 50 -3.77 8.49 -21.20
CA VAL A 50 -3.73 7.11 -20.75
C VAL A 50 -3.19 7.03 -19.33
N PHE A 51 -3.99 6.44 -18.43
CA PHE A 51 -3.59 6.11 -17.07
C PHE A 51 -3.27 4.61 -16.97
N ARG A 52 -2.12 4.27 -16.41
CA ARG A 52 -1.63 2.89 -16.28
C ARG A 52 -0.76 2.73 -15.04
N PHE A 53 -0.91 1.62 -14.33
CA PHE A 53 -0.03 1.27 -13.22
C PHE A 53 -0.15 -0.22 -12.93
N LYS A 54 0.87 -0.79 -12.26
CA LYS A 54 0.83 -2.21 -11.89
C LYS A 54 -0.01 -2.42 -10.64
N ALA A 55 -1.01 -3.28 -10.73
CA ALA A 55 -1.95 -3.61 -9.67
C ALA A 55 -2.28 -5.10 -9.64
N LYS A 56 -1.25 -5.95 -9.77
CA LYS A 56 -1.36 -7.43 -9.82
C LYS A 56 -2.34 -8.05 -8.81
N SER A 57 -2.34 -7.60 -7.57
CA SER A 57 -3.19 -8.16 -6.51
C SER A 57 -4.55 -7.48 -6.38
N ALA A 58 -4.79 -6.37 -7.11
CA ALA A 58 -6.06 -5.66 -7.05
C ALA A 58 -7.16 -6.47 -7.77
N LYS A 59 -8.34 -6.51 -7.13
CA LYS A 59 -9.55 -7.11 -7.71
C LYS A 59 -10.22 -6.19 -8.74
N SER A 60 -10.21 -4.88 -8.47
CA SER A 60 -10.77 -3.86 -9.35
C SER A 60 -10.07 -2.53 -9.11
N VAL A 61 -9.89 -1.76 -10.18
CA VAL A 61 -9.36 -0.40 -10.12
C VAL A 61 -10.35 0.55 -10.79
N LYS A 62 -10.57 1.73 -10.19
CA LYS A 62 -11.36 2.81 -10.77
C LYS A 62 -10.48 4.06 -10.88
N LEU A 63 -10.53 4.72 -12.04
CA LEU A 63 -9.96 6.03 -12.26
C LEU A 63 -10.98 7.10 -11.81
N LEU A 64 -10.53 8.01 -10.96
CA LEU A 64 -11.26 9.21 -10.55
C LEU A 64 -10.56 10.41 -11.19
N PHE A 65 -11.18 11.00 -12.21
CA PHE A 65 -10.57 12.08 -12.98
C PHE A 65 -11.60 13.19 -13.24
N GLY A 66 -11.19 14.45 -13.06
CA GLY A 66 -12.04 15.63 -13.12
C GLY A 66 -12.00 16.44 -11.82
N GLU A 67 -12.54 17.66 -11.85
CA GLU A 67 -12.51 18.58 -10.70
C GLU A 67 -13.87 18.72 -10.01
N TRP A 68 -14.97 18.78 -10.77
CA TRP A 68 -16.30 19.17 -10.24
C TRP A 68 -17.39 18.09 -10.39
N ASP A 69 -17.33 17.23 -11.41
CA ASP A 69 -18.24 16.08 -11.62
C ASP A 69 -17.42 14.81 -11.86
N ILE A 70 -16.86 14.25 -10.77
CA ILE A 70 -15.99 13.08 -10.84
C ILE A 70 -16.84 11.83 -11.03
N LYS A 71 -16.75 11.21 -12.21
CA LYS A 71 -17.38 9.91 -12.50
C LYS A 71 -16.33 8.81 -12.47
N PRO A 72 -16.50 7.76 -11.65
CA PRO A 72 -15.56 6.64 -11.62
C PRO A 72 -15.55 5.88 -12.94
N ILE A 73 -14.38 5.74 -13.54
CA ILE A 73 -14.17 4.97 -14.76
C ILE A 73 -13.51 3.64 -14.39
N GLN A 74 -14.12 2.52 -14.76
CA GLN A 74 -13.56 1.19 -14.50
C GLN A 74 -12.32 0.97 -15.37
N MET A 75 -11.16 0.74 -14.74
CA MET A 75 -9.93 0.43 -15.46
C MET A 75 -9.89 -1.05 -15.87
N GLN A 76 -9.19 -1.33 -16.96
CA GLN A 76 -8.99 -2.66 -17.49
C GLN A 76 -7.64 -3.23 -17.02
N LYS A 77 -7.64 -4.48 -16.59
CA LYS A 77 -6.44 -5.19 -16.16
C LYS A 77 -5.87 -5.97 -17.34
N ASP A 78 -4.58 -5.79 -17.61
CA ASP A 78 -3.85 -6.54 -18.63
C ASP A 78 -3.14 -7.77 -18.02
N THR A 79 -2.30 -8.43 -18.83
CA THR A 79 -1.54 -9.61 -18.41
C THR A 79 -0.38 -9.29 -17.46
N ALA A 80 0.10 -8.04 -17.43
CA ALA A 80 1.16 -7.58 -16.53
C ALA A 80 0.63 -7.22 -15.14
N GLY A 81 -0.68 -6.93 -15.05
CA GLY A 81 -1.48 -6.84 -13.85
C GLY A 81 -1.49 -5.47 -13.21
#